data_AF-A0A645HYL3-F1
#
_entry.id   AF-A0A645HYL3-F1
#
_cell.length_a   1.000
_cell.length_b   1.000
_cell.length_c   1.000
_cell.angle_alpha   90.00
_cell.angle_beta   90.00
_cell.angle_gamma   90.00
#
_symmetry.space_group_name_H-M   'P 1'
#
loop_
_entity.id
_entity.type
_entity.pdbx_description
1 polymer ?
#
loop_
_entity_poly.entity_id
_entity_poly.type
_entity_poly.pdbx_seq_one_letter_code
_entity_poly.pdbx_strand_id
1 'polypeptide(L)' 'MKSPGRVYTKVQIGEIIKGDYSMIDENSIMVHISRLREKIENDPKNPTYIKTIRGVGYKIEKIKEN' A
#
# COMPACT_ATOMS: atom_id res chain seq x y z
N MET A 1 -4.28 14.80 -5.83
CA MET A 1 -4.20 13.64 -4.89
C MET A 1 -4.42 14.16 -3.48
N LYS A 2 -5.51 13.76 -2.82
CA LYS A 2 -6.14 14.52 -1.73
C LYS A 2 -5.57 14.32 -0.31
N SER A 3 -4.52 13.52 -0.07
CA SER A 3 -3.90 13.41 1.27
C SER A 3 -2.47 12.81 1.22
N PRO A 4 -1.41 13.58 0.93
CA PRO A 4 -0.05 13.10 1.14
C PRO A 4 0.18 12.79 2.64
N GLY A 5 0.67 11.58 2.94
CA GLY A 5 0.99 11.17 4.32
C GLY A 5 -0.03 10.28 5.03
N ARG A 6 -1.20 10.03 4.43
CA ARG A 6 -2.22 9.15 5.01
C ARG A 6 -1.74 7.69 5.07
N VAL A 7 -1.92 7.06 6.23
CA VAL A 7 -1.74 5.63 6.42
C VAL A 7 -3.07 4.93 6.15
N TYR A 8 -3.03 3.88 5.35
CA TYR A 8 -4.16 3.00 5.08
C TYR A 8 -3.94 1.67 5.79
N THR A 9 -4.92 1.24 6.59
CA THR A 9 -4.89 -0.08 7.19
C THR A 9 -5.11 -1.17 6.13
N LYS A 10 -4.72 -2.40 6.43
CA LYS A 10 -5.02 -3.54 5.55
C LYS A 10 -6.53 -3.63 5.28
N VAL A 11 -7.38 -3.50 6.29
CA VAL A 11 -8.84 -3.51 6.13
C VAL A 11 -9.30 -2.43 5.14
N GLN A 12 -8.84 -1.18 5.29
CA GLN A 12 -9.19 -0.08 4.39
C GLN A 12 -8.72 -0.33 2.95
N ILE A 13 -7.55 -0.94 2.76
CA ILE A 13 -7.08 -1.32 1.43
C ILE A 13 -7.99 -2.41 0.84
N GLY A 14 -8.41 -3.38 1.64
CA GLY A 14 -9.37 -4.41 1.23
C GLY A 14 -10.70 -3.80 0.77
N GLU A 15 -11.25 -2.85 1.54
CA GLU A 15 -12.48 -2.11 1.23
C GLU A 15 -12.39 -1.22 -0.02
N ILE A 16 -11.18 -0.81 -0.42
CA ILE A 16 -10.98 -0.01 -1.64
C ILE A 16 -10.84 -0.91 -2.86
N ILE A 17 -10.16 -2.06 -2.71
CA ILE A 17 -9.90 -2.99 -3.83
C ILE A 17 -11.16 -3.70 -4.27
N LYS A 18 -12.01 -4.08 -3.32
CA LYS A 18 -13.33 -4.63 -3.56
C LYS A 18 -14.32 -3.63 -3.00
N GLY A 19 -15.30 -3.23 -3.80
CA GLY A 19 -16.45 -2.49 -3.28
C GLY A 19 -17.24 -3.31 -2.24
N ASP A 20 -18.55 -3.10 -2.17
CA ASP A 20 -19.41 -3.85 -1.26
C ASP A 20 -19.27 -5.38 -1.47
N TYR A 21 -18.79 -6.08 -0.44
CA TYR A 21 -18.62 -7.52 -0.34
C TYR A 21 -17.44 -8.16 -1.12
N SER A 22 -16.30 -8.29 -0.45
CA SER A 22 -15.87 -9.63 0.01
C SER A 22 -14.61 -9.54 0.87
N MET A 23 -14.53 -10.36 1.92
CA MET A 23 -13.35 -10.50 2.76
C MET A 23 -12.11 -10.74 1.87
N ILE A 24 -11.22 -9.75 1.79
CA ILE A 24 -9.85 -9.98 1.36
C ILE A 24 -9.10 -10.35 2.63
N ASP A 25 -8.46 -11.51 2.61
CA ASP A 25 -7.57 -11.88 3.67
C ASP A 25 -6.34 -10.95 3.67
N GLU A 26 -5.75 -10.72 4.85
CA GLU A 26 -4.61 -9.82 4.99
C GLU A 26 -3.39 -10.25 4.15
N ASN A 27 -3.23 -11.54 3.87
CA ASN A 27 -2.09 -12.05 3.10
C ASN A 27 -2.23 -11.68 1.62
N SER A 28 -3.45 -11.73 1.07
CA SER A 28 -3.75 -11.27 -0.28
C SER A 28 -3.35 -9.81 -0.47
N ILE A 29 -3.60 -8.94 0.53
CA ILE A 29 -3.15 -7.54 0.50
C ILE A 29 -1.63 -7.46 0.45
N MET A 30 -0.93 -8.25 1.27
CA MET A 30 0.53 -8.28 1.26
C MET A 30 1.09 -8.70 -0.11
N VAL A 31 0.49 -9.70 -0.76
CA VAL A 31 0.87 -10.13 -2.11
C VAL A 31 0.64 -9.01 -3.13
N HIS A 32 -0.50 -8.33 -3.08
CA HIS A 32 -0.78 -7.19 -3.95
C HIS A 32 0.22 -6.04 -3.75
N ILE A 33 0.56 -5.71 -2.51
CA ILE A 33 1.57 -4.69 -2.21
C ILE A 33 2.96 -5.12 -2.71
N SER A 34 3.34 -6.39 -2.56
CA SER A 34 4.63 -6.89 -3.09
C SER A 34 4.70 -6.73 -4.61
N ARG A 35 3.67 -7.19 -5.32
CA ARG A 35 3.58 -7.07 -6.78
C ARG A 35 3.55 -5.63 -7.27
N LEU A 36 2.93 -4.73 -6.51
CA LEU A 36 2.96 -3.29 -6.83
C LEU A 36 4.36 -2.73 -6.68
N ARG A 37 5.05 -3.04 -5.57
CA ARG A 37 6.44 -2.60 -5.35
C ARG A 37 7.37 -3.09 -6.44
N GLU A 38 7.25 -4.34 -6.87
CA GLU A 38 8.00 -4.90 -8.00
C GLU A 38 7.84 -4.10 -9.30
N LYS A 39 6.71 -3.44 -9.49
CA LYS A 39 6.42 -2.69 -10.72
C LYS A 39 6.83 -1.21 -10.67
N ILE A 40 6.81 -0.60 -9.49
CA ILE A 40 6.95 0.86 -9.36
C ILE A 40 8.18 1.29 -8.57
N GLU A 41 8.75 0.43 -7.74
CA GLU A 41 9.93 0.74 -6.93
C GLU A 41 11.19 0.34 -7.70
N ASN A 42 12.24 1.16 -7.58
CA ASN A 42 13.57 0.79 -8.07
C ASN A 42 14.15 -0.41 -7.29
N ASP A 43 13.92 -0.43 -5.97
CA ASP A 43 14.24 -1.56 -5.10
C ASP A 43 12.99 -1.92 -4.25
N PRO A 44 12.28 -2.99 -4.60
CA PRO A 44 11.09 -3.44 -3.87
C PRO A 44 11.35 -3.83 -2.41
N LYS A 45 12.60 -4.21 -2.06
CA LYS A 45 13.00 -4.54 -0.68
C LYS A 45 13.21 -3.30 0.16
N ASN A 46 13.59 -2.19 -0.47
CA ASN A 46 13.74 -0.87 0.14
C ASN A 46 12.77 0.14 -0.50
N PRO A 47 11.44 -0.06 -0.33
CA PRO A 47 10.45 0.70 -1.06
C PRO A 47 10.47 2.19 -0.66
N THR A 48 10.40 3.08 -1.63
CA THR A 48 10.37 4.54 -1.44
C THR A 48 8.96 5.10 -1.56
N TYR A 49 8.12 4.55 -2.44
CA TYR A 49 6.74 5.02 -2.63
C TYR A 49 5.76 4.39 -1.65
N ILE A 50 5.80 3.07 -1.44
CA ILE A 50 4.85 2.36 -0.57
C ILE A 50 5.57 1.91 0.69
N LYS A 51 5.48 2.68 1.78
CA LYS A 51 6.12 2.36 3.07
C LYS A 51 5.22 1.46 3.92
N THR A 52 5.81 0.44 4.54
CA THR A 52 5.12 -0.36 5.57
C THR A 52 5.19 0.34 6.91
N ILE A 53 4.04 0.56 7.55
CA ILE A 53 3.94 0.99 8.95
C ILE A 53 3.61 -0.27 9.77
N ARG A 54 4.61 -0.81 10.47
CA ARG A 54 4.47 -2.07 11.22
C ARG A 54 3.30 -1.97 12.22
N GLY A 55 2.46 -3.00 12.23
CA GLY A 55 1.27 -3.07 13.08
C GLY A 55 0.08 -2.21 12.63
N VAL A 56 0.21 -1.42 11.55
CA VAL A 56 -0.86 -0.50 11.11
C VAL A 56 -1.28 -0.76 9.67
N GLY A 57 -0.34 -0.73 8.73
CA GLY A 57 -0.66 -0.84 7.31
C GLY A 57 0.37 -0.18 6.40
N TYR A 58 -0.07 0.60 5.43
CA TYR A 58 0.78 1.16 4.37
C TYR A 58 0.57 2.65 4.18
N LYS A 59 1.66 3.36 3.87
CA LYS A 59 1.66 4.79 3.57
C LYS A 59 2.19 5.00 2.16
N ILE A 60 1.51 5.84 1.39
CA ILE A 60 1.97 6.26 0.06
C ILE A 60 2.69 7.59 0.21
N GLU A 61 3.97 7.62 -0.17
CA GLU A 61 4.79 8.82 -0.21
C GLU A 61 4.96 9.29 -1.66
N LYS A 62 4.82 10.60 -1.86
CA LYS A 62 5.25 11.23 -3.11
C LYS A 62 6.73 11.53 -2.99
N ILE A 63 7.54 10.98 -3.89
CA ILE A 63 8.89 11.51 -4.07
C ILE A 63 8.73 12.90 -4.67
N LYS A 64 9.32 13.91 -4.02
CA LYS A 64 9.56 15.20 -4.66
C LYS A 64 10.71 14.98 -5.63
N GLU A 65 10.46 15.08 -6.93
CA GLU A 65 11.54 15.32 -7.88
C GLU A 65 12.13 16.70 -7.51
N ASN A 66 13.43 16.71 -7.20
CA ASN A 66 14.22 17.94 -7.04
C ASN A 66 14.69 18.41 -8.40
#